data_AF-A0A1Q3CRS9-F1
#
_entry.id   AF-A0A1Q3CRS9-F1
#
_cell.length_a   1.000
_cell.length_b   1.000
_cell.length_c   1.000
_cell.angle_alpha   90.00
_cell.angle_beta   90.00
_cell.angle_gamma   90.00
#
_symmetry.space_group_name_H-M   'P 1'
#
loop_
_entity.id
_entity.type
_entity.pdbx_description
1 polymer ?
#
loop_
_entity_poly.entity_id
_entity_poly.type
_entity_poly.pdbx_seq_one_letter_code
_entity_poly.pdbx_strand_id
1 'polypeptide(L)'
;MLFLLFWRFTKFGGPIHQRLVQDVAYAIARFIQKEGSFINYYMPKYGHLKELHRAIKMCERALVSANPIVTSLGSLQQPYVYTSEMGDCAPFLSNYDTKSAAGVLFNNKHYNLCPWSINILPDCRNVVFNTAKVYIKRG
;
A
#
# COMPACT_ATOMS: atom_id res chain seq x y z
N MET A 1 -17.94 -3.79 -4.69
CA MET A 1 -17.85 -2.36 -5.07
C MET A 1 -16.64 -2.19 -5.98
N LEU A 2 -16.86 -1.95 -7.27
CA LEU A 2 -15.80 -1.84 -8.29
C LEU A 2 -15.16 -0.45 -8.22
N PHE A 3 -13.87 -0.36 -7.89
CA PHE A 3 -13.12 0.90 -8.06
C PHE A 3 -12.67 1.03 -9.52
N LEU A 4 -13.49 1.70 -10.33
CA LEU A 4 -13.00 2.35 -11.55
C LEU A 4 -12.22 3.58 -11.10
N LEU A 5 -10.89 3.57 -11.30
CA LEU A 5 -10.03 4.69 -10.99
C LEU A 5 -10.47 5.94 -11.77
N PHE A 6 -10.62 7.03 -11.01
CA PHE A 6 -10.65 8.42 -11.44
C PHE A 6 -9.61 8.70 -12.55
N TRP A 7 -10.02 8.54 -13.81
CA TRP A 7 -9.34 9.09 -14.97
C TRP A 7 -10.07 10.38 -15.33
N ARG A 8 -9.41 11.53 -15.18
CA ARG A 8 -9.96 12.79 -15.68
C ARG A 8 -9.49 12.92 -17.12
N PHE A 9 -10.43 12.77 -18.06
CA PHE A 9 -10.16 13.00 -19.49
C PHE A 9 -9.54 14.38 -19.69
N THR A 10 -8.43 14.45 -20.41
CA THR A 10 -7.86 15.71 -20.88
C THR A 10 -8.79 16.30 -21.92
N LYS A 11 -9.29 17.51 -21.68
CA LYS A 11 -10.00 18.28 -22.71
C LYS A 11 -8.97 18.81 -23.72
N PHE A 12 -9.36 18.93 -24.99
CA PHE A 12 -8.52 19.60 -25.99
C PHE A 12 -8.16 21.01 -25.50
N GLY A 13 -6.86 21.35 -25.53
CA GLY A 13 -6.34 22.62 -25.01
C GLY A 13 -6.21 22.72 -23.48
N GLY A 14 -6.57 21.67 -22.73
CA GLY A 14 -6.46 21.64 -21.27
C GLY A 14 -5.10 21.12 -20.77
N PRO A 15 -4.79 21.33 -19.47
CA PRO A 15 -3.57 20.82 -18.86
C PRO A 15 -3.57 19.29 -18.78
N ILE A 16 -2.39 18.68 -18.93
CA ILE A 16 -2.20 17.23 -18.76
C ILE A 16 -2.22 16.92 -17.26
N HIS A 17 -3.29 16.27 -16.79
CA HIS A 17 -3.39 15.81 -15.41
C HIS A 17 -2.59 14.51 -15.23
N GLN A 18 -1.42 14.59 -14.59
CA GLN A 18 -0.67 13.41 -14.21
C GLN A 18 -0.88 13.07 -12.74
N ARG A 19 -1.16 11.79 -12.46
CA ARG A 19 -1.15 11.28 -11.10
C ARG A 19 0.23 10.72 -10.76
N LEU A 20 0.71 11.07 -9.57
CA LEU A 20 1.93 10.53 -9.01
C LEU A 20 1.78 9.02 -8.80
N VAL A 21 2.85 8.26 -9.09
CA VAL A 21 2.80 6.78 -8.99
C VAL A 21 2.67 6.35 -7.53
N GLN A 22 3.19 7.16 -6.60
CA GLN A 22 3.05 6.94 -5.17
C GLN A 22 1.59 6.98 -4.73
N ASP A 23 0.81 7.96 -5.23
CA ASP A 23 -0.60 8.11 -4.87
C ASP A 23 -1.48 6.99 -5.43
N VAL A 24 -1.12 6.46 -6.60
CA VAL A 24 -1.78 5.29 -7.18
C VAL A 24 -1.44 4.05 -6.35
N ALA A 25 -0.16 3.84 -6.03
CA ALA A 25 0.28 2.72 -5.20
C ALA A 25 -0.37 2.76 -3.81
N TYR A 26 -0.44 3.94 -3.20
CA TYR A 26 -1.12 4.16 -1.92
C TYR A 26 -2.60 3.83 -2.00
N ALA A 27 -3.32 4.34 -3.02
CA ALA A 27 -4.75 4.06 -3.17
C ALA A 27 -5.02 2.55 -3.36
N ILE A 28 -4.18 1.87 -4.13
CA ILE A 28 -4.25 0.43 -4.33
C ILE A 28 -4.01 -0.33 -3.03
N ALA A 29 -2.90 -0.05 -2.33
CA ALA A 29 -2.58 -0.72 -1.07
C ALA A 29 -3.65 -0.46 0.00
N ARG A 30 -4.18 0.77 0.07
CA ARG A 30 -5.28 1.14 0.97
C ARG A 30 -6.59 0.40 0.65
N PHE A 31 -6.85 0.14 -0.62
CA PHE A 31 -8.01 -0.66 -1.03
C PHE A 31 -7.84 -2.12 -0.61
N ILE A 32 -6.68 -2.72 -0.90
CA ILE A 32 -6.39 -4.12 -0.54
C ILE A 32 -6.41 -4.35 0.97
N GLN A 33 -5.75 -3.48 1.76
CA GLN A 33 -5.71 -3.64 3.21
C GLN A 33 -7.09 -3.54 3.87
N LYS A 34 -8.08 -3.00 3.15
CA LYS A 34 -9.50 -2.90 3.55
C LYS A 34 -10.36 -3.92 2.82
N GLU A 35 -9.84 -5.14 2.68
CA GLU A 35 -10.55 -6.29 2.09
C GLU A 35 -10.91 -6.15 0.59
N GLY A 36 -10.31 -5.17 -0.10
CA GLY A 36 -10.42 -5.08 -1.55
C GLY A 36 -9.75 -6.28 -2.23
N SER A 37 -10.42 -6.87 -3.23
CA SER A 37 -9.95 -8.11 -3.88
C SER A 37 -9.60 -7.95 -5.36
N PHE A 38 -10.13 -6.93 -6.04
CA PHE A 38 -9.92 -6.73 -7.47
C PHE A 38 -9.55 -5.28 -7.80
N ILE A 39 -8.48 -5.11 -8.58
CA ILE A 39 -7.98 -3.82 -9.04
C ILE A 39 -7.73 -3.91 -10.54
N ASN A 40 -8.21 -2.92 -11.29
CA ASN A 40 -7.81 -2.70 -12.67
C ASN A 40 -7.22 -1.28 -12.80
N TYR A 41 -6.03 -1.15 -13.35
CA TYR A 41 -5.40 0.15 -13.61
C TYR A 41 -4.75 0.17 -14.99
N TYR A 42 -5.03 1.24 -15.74
CA TYR A 42 -4.48 1.46 -17.07
C TYR A 42 -3.46 2.61 -17.00
N MET A 43 -2.24 2.32 -16.57
CA MET A 43 -1.15 3.30 -16.52
C MET A 43 0.20 2.69 -16.94
N PRO A 44 1.00 3.38 -17.78
CA PRO A 44 2.29 2.89 -18.28
C PRO A 44 3.46 3.02 -17.29
N LYS A 45 3.20 3.09 -15.96
CA LYS A 45 4.26 3.20 -14.94
C LYS A 45 4.62 1.82 -14.41
N TYR A 46 5.47 1.12 -15.16
CA TYR A 46 5.69 -0.32 -14.99
C TYR A 46 6.55 -0.71 -13.78
N GLY A 47 7.46 0.13 -13.28
CA GLY A 47 8.38 -0.27 -12.21
C GLY A 47 7.70 -0.37 -10.84
N HIS A 48 7.29 0.76 -10.29
CA HIS A 48 6.77 0.86 -8.91
C HIS A 48 5.50 0.03 -8.68
N LEU A 49 4.58 0.02 -9.65
CA LEU A 49 3.35 -0.76 -9.55
C LEU A 49 3.57 -2.26 -9.74
N LYS A 50 4.60 -2.68 -10.49
CA LYS A 50 5.02 -4.09 -10.57
C LYS A 50 5.59 -4.58 -9.24
N GLU A 51 6.42 -3.79 -8.59
CA GLU A 51 6.94 -4.14 -7.26
C GLU A 51 5.82 -4.19 -6.20
N LEU A 52 4.84 -3.28 -6.28
CA LEU A 52 3.62 -3.34 -5.46
C LEU A 52 2.86 -4.65 -5.70
N HIS A 53 2.63 -5.01 -6.96
CA HIS A 53 1.93 -6.25 -7.29
C HIS A 53 2.67 -7.49 -6.76
N ARG A 54 4.01 -7.50 -6.88
CA ARG A 54 4.84 -8.57 -6.28
C ARG A 54 4.66 -8.66 -4.76
N ALA A 55 4.66 -7.52 -4.07
CA ALA A 55 4.45 -7.47 -2.63
C ALA A 55 3.05 -7.98 -2.22
N ILE A 56 2.00 -7.59 -2.95
CA ILE A 56 0.63 -8.08 -2.70
C ILE A 56 0.54 -9.59 -2.95
N LYS A 57 1.17 -10.10 -4.02
CA LYS A 57 1.19 -11.52 -4.33
C LYS A 57 1.86 -12.35 -3.23
N MET A 58 2.89 -11.82 -2.57
CA MET A 58 3.50 -12.47 -1.40
C MET A 58 2.54 -12.57 -0.21
N CYS A 59 1.61 -11.62 -0.07
CA CYS A 59 0.59 -11.61 0.97
C CYS A 59 -0.67 -12.44 0.64
N GLU A 60 -0.78 -13.01 -0.57
CA GLU A 60 -2.01 -13.61 -1.10
C GLU A 60 -2.64 -14.63 -0.15
N ARG A 61 -1.85 -15.57 0.37
CA ARG A 61 -2.37 -16.63 1.26
C ARG A 61 -3.04 -16.06 2.51
N ALA A 62 -2.45 -15.03 3.13
CA ALA A 62 -3.04 -14.36 4.28
C ALA A 62 -4.27 -13.53 3.90
N LEU A 63 -4.22 -12.82 2.77
CA LEU A 63 -5.31 -11.96 2.29
C LEU A 63 -6.58 -12.74 1.93
N VAL A 64 -6.45 -13.96 1.38
CA VAL A 64 -7.61 -14.77 0.96
C VAL A 64 -8.17 -15.67 2.07
N SER A 65 -7.49 -15.76 3.22
CA SER A 65 -7.86 -16.70 4.30
C SER A 65 -8.32 -16.03 5.59
N ALA A 66 -8.19 -14.70 5.71
CA ALA A 66 -8.53 -13.99 6.94
C ALA A 66 -9.01 -12.57 6.66
N ASN A 67 -9.70 -12.00 7.65
CA ASN A 67 -10.03 -10.59 7.70
C ASN A 67 -8.94 -9.83 8.49
N PRO A 68 -8.73 -8.52 8.21
CA PRO A 68 -7.71 -7.75 8.89
C PRO A 68 -8.11 -7.43 10.34
N ILE A 69 -7.16 -7.59 11.24
CA ILE A 69 -7.25 -7.04 12.60
C ILE A 69 -6.64 -5.64 12.57
N VAL A 70 -7.40 -4.66 13.03
CA VAL A 70 -7.00 -3.24 13.04
C VAL A 70 -6.85 -2.77 14.47
N THR A 71 -5.65 -2.30 14.82
CA THR A 71 -5.35 -1.70 16.11
C THR A 71 -4.82 -0.27 15.92
N SER A 72 -4.69 0.52 16.98
CA SER A 72 -4.06 1.83 16.85
C SER A 72 -2.55 1.71 17.07
N LEU A 73 -1.75 2.32 16.20
CA LEU A 73 -0.28 2.49 16.39
C LEU A 73 0.10 3.92 16.78
N GLY A 74 -0.85 4.85 16.72
CA GLY A 74 -0.64 6.27 16.92
C GLY A 74 -1.90 7.06 16.58
N SER A 75 -1.83 8.38 16.59
CA SER A 75 -2.99 9.24 16.26
C SER A 75 -3.44 9.09 14.80
N LEU A 76 -2.49 8.91 13.87
CA LEU A 76 -2.73 8.81 12.44
C LEU A 76 -2.08 7.57 11.82
N GLN A 77 -1.68 6.59 12.65
CA GLN A 77 -1.04 5.36 12.20
C GLN A 77 -1.85 4.15 12.60
N GLN A 78 -2.10 3.26 11.63
CA GLN A 78 -2.88 2.04 11.84
C GLN A 78 -2.24 0.86 11.10
N PRO A 79 -2.11 -0.31 11.73
CA PRO A 79 -1.82 -1.55 11.04
C PRO A 79 -3.12 -2.25 10.62
N TYR A 80 -3.11 -2.84 9.44
CA TYR A 80 -4.09 -3.86 9.04
C TYR A 80 -3.35 -5.18 8.99
N VAL A 81 -3.61 -6.06 9.95
CA VAL A 81 -2.86 -7.31 10.11
C VAL A 81 -3.72 -8.48 9.66
N TYR A 82 -3.32 -9.15 8.59
CA TYR A 82 -3.91 -10.42 8.17
C TYR A 82 -3.11 -11.57 8.76
N THR A 83 -3.80 -12.48 9.45
CA THR A 83 -3.20 -13.70 10.02
C THR A 83 -4.06 -14.90 9.66
N SER A 84 -3.49 -15.84 8.91
CA SER A 84 -4.14 -17.10 8.56
C SER A 84 -4.03 -18.12 9.69
N GLU A 85 -4.98 -19.05 9.76
CA GLU A 85 -4.90 -20.22 10.66
C GLU A 85 -3.66 -21.09 10.38
N MET A 86 -3.15 -21.07 9.15
CA MET A 86 -1.92 -21.77 8.76
C MET A 86 -0.63 -21.04 9.18
N GLY A 87 -0.75 -19.87 9.82
CA GLY A 87 0.40 -19.07 10.29
C GLY A 87 0.95 -18.05 9.28
N ASP A 88 0.35 -17.90 8.09
CA ASP A 88 0.69 -16.81 7.17
C ASP A 88 0.31 -15.45 7.79
N CYS A 89 1.15 -14.42 7.61
CA CYS A 89 1.06 -13.17 8.36
C CYS A 89 1.45 -11.98 7.47
N ALA A 90 0.52 -11.06 7.20
CA ALA A 90 0.71 -9.97 6.24
C ALA A 90 0.16 -8.61 6.73
N PRO A 91 0.96 -7.81 7.45
CA PRO A 91 0.56 -6.50 7.92
C PRO A 91 0.82 -5.40 6.89
N PHE A 92 -0.11 -4.45 6.87
CA PHE A 92 -0.04 -3.19 6.15
C PHE A 92 0.00 -2.05 7.16
N LEU A 93 1.16 -1.45 7.35
CA LEU A 93 1.34 -0.35 8.30
C LEU A 93 1.10 0.97 7.59
N SER A 94 -0.02 1.62 7.91
CA SER A 94 -0.46 2.88 7.28
C SER A 94 -0.07 4.10 8.11
N ASN A 95 0.40 5.15 7.44
CA ASN A 95 0.48 6.50 7.97
C ASN A 95 -0.42 7.43 7.16
N TYR A 96 -1.45 7.96 7.82
CA TYR A 96 -2.43 8.87 7.23
C TYR A 96 -2.02 10.35 7.35
N ASP A 97 -0.95 10.67 8.08
CA ASP A 97 -0.40 12.02 8.11
C ASP A 97 0.18 12.37 6.73
N THR A 98 -0.31 13.45 6.13
CA THR A 98 0.11 13.90 4.79
C THR A 98 1.40 14.71 4.80
N LYS A 99 1.87 15.13 5.97
CA LYS A 99 3.01 16.04 6.15
C LYS A 99 4.15 15.38 6.90
N SER A 100 3.86 14.56 7.90
CA SER A 100 4.87 14.05 8.84
C SER A 100 5.17 12.57 8.67
N ALA A 101 6.45 12.22 8.70
CA ALA A 101 6.88 10.84 8.88
C ALA A 101 6.64 10.40 10.33
N ALA A 102 6.42 9.11 10.55
CA ALA A 102 6.17 8.55 11.88
C ALA A 102 7.01 7.30 12.12
N GLY A 103 7.65 7.22 13.29
CA GLY A 103 8.22 5.99 13.83
C GLY A 103 7.17 5.25 14.65
N VAL A 104 6.86 4.00 14.29
CA VAL A 104 5.90 3.16 15.01
C VAL A 104 6.58 1.92 15.56
N LEU A 105 6.11 1.43 16.71
CA LEU A 105 6.51 0.15 17.27
C LEU A 105 5.45 -0.91 16.93
N PHE A 106 5.85 -1.95 16.20
CA PHE A 106 4.98 -3.06 15.83
C PHE A 106 5.73 -4.38 16.00
N ASN A 107 5.14 -5.36 16.70
CA ASN A 107 5.80 -6.64 17.05
C ASN A 107 7.22 -6.46 17.61
N ASN A 108 7.38 -5.54 18.57
CA ASN A 108 8.67 -5.18 19.20
C ASN A 108 9.77 -4.70 18.22
N LYS A 109 9.39 -4.28 17.01
CA LYS A 109 10.31 -3.71 16.02
C LYS A 109 9.86 -2.32 15.61
N HIS A 110 10.83 -1.42 15.47
CA HIS A 110 10.57 -0.06 15.00
C HIS A 110 10.49 -0.02 13.48
N TYR A 111 9.46 0.66 12.97
CA TYR A 111 9.29 0.93 11.54
C TYR A 111 9.12 2.42 11.30
N ASN A 112 9.79 2.92 10.26
CA ASN A 112 9.59 4.28 9.78
C ASN A 112 8.55 4.28 8.65
N LEU A 113 7.53 5.12 8.80
CA LEU A 113 6.47 5.35 7.84
C LEU A 113 6.62 6.76 7.25
N CYS A 114 6.80 6.83 5.93
CA CYS A 114 6.77 8.12 5.22
C CYS A 114 5.39 8.79 5.36
N PRO A 115 5.28 10.11 5.18
CA PRO A 115 3.98 10.77 5.06
C PRO A 115 3.15 10.11 3.95
N TRP A 116 1.86 9.94 4.19
CA TRP A 116 0.89 9.41 3.24
C TRP A 116 1.34 8.09 2.58
N SER A 117 1.72 7.11 3.40
CA SER A 117 2.32 5.88 2.90
C SER A 117 1.88 4.63 3.64
N ILE A 118 2.07 3.48 2.98
CA ILE A 118 1.80 2.16 3.53
C ILE A 118 3.06 1.30 3.35
N ASN A 119 3.54 0.69 4.44
CA ASN A 119 4.53 -0.39 4.39
C ASN A 119 3.81 -1.74 4.31
N ILE A 120 4.27 -2.62 3.41
CA ILE A 120 3.76 -3.98 3.24
C ILE A 120 4.83 -4.96 3.74
N LEU A 121 4.43 -5.86 4.66
CA LEU A 121 5.30 -6.87 5.23
C LEU A 121 4.66 -8.26 5.07
N PRO A 122 5.04 -9.07 4.08
CA PRO A 122 4.41 -10.38 3.83
C PRO A 122 4.81 -11.47 4.83
N ASP A 123 5.76 -11.18 5.72
CA ASP A 123 6.31 -12.10 6.73
C ASP A 123 6.19 -11.54 8.16
N CYS A 124 5.37 -10.49 8.35
CA CYS A 124 5.22 -9.78 9.63
C CYS A 124 6.49 -9.13 10.20
N ARG A 125 7.61 -9.10 9.46
CA ARG A 125 8.92 -8.62 9.97
C ARG A 125 9.63 -7.66 9.04
N ASN A 126 9.59 -7.88 7.73
CA ASN A 126 10.40 -7.17 6.76
C ASN A 126 9.54 -6.38 5.79
N VAL A 127 9.83 -5.08 5.67
CA VAL A 127 9.17 -4.22 4.70
C VAL A 127 9.73 -4.54 3.32
N VAL A 128 8.93 -5.17 2.47
CA VAL A 128 9.31 -5.46 1.08
C VAL A 128 8.90 -4.36 0.11
N PHE A 129 7.94 -3.52 0.51
CA PHE A 129 7.45 -2.42 -0.30
C PHE A 129 6.92 -1.28 0.58
N ASN A 130 7.20 -0.04 0.17
CA ASN A 130 6.55 1.16 0.69
C ASN A 130 5.97 1.97 -0.49
N THR A 131 4.73 2.44 -0.36
CA THR A 131 4.03 3.13 -1.45
C THR A 131 4.66 4.46 -1.86
N ALA A 132 5.36 5.15 -0.95
CA ALA A 132 6.01 6.44 -1.20
C ALA A 132 7.47 6.34 -1.65
N LYS A 133 8.18 5.24 -1.34
CA LYS A 133 9.58 5.02 -1.72
C LYS A 133 9.69 4.48 -3.15
N VAL A 134 9.90 5.38 -4.11
CA VAL A 134 10.12 5.02 -5.52
C VAL A 134 11.61 4.84 -5.78
N TYR A 135 12.01 3.62 -6.14
CA TYR A 135 13.38 3.36 -6.59
C TYR A 135 13.48 3.67 -8.08
N ILE A 136 14.24 4.70 -8.42
CA ILE A 136 14.64 4.95 -9.81
C ILE A 136 15.88 4.10 -10.06
N LYS A 137 15.80 3.12 -10.98
CA LYS A 137 17.02 2.53 -11.54
C LYS A 137 17.73 3.64 -12.31
N ARG A 138 18.81 4.19 -11.75
CA ARG A 138 19.79 4.91 -12.57
C ARG A 138 20.42 3.86 -13.47
N GLY A 139 20.28 4.08 -14.79
CA GLY A 139 20.78 3.19 -15.83
C GLY A 139 22.28 3.07 -15.81
#